data_AF-A0A7L9BQM9-F1
#
_entry.id   AF-A0A7L9BQM9-F1
#
_cell.length_a   1.000
_cell.length_b   1.000
_cell.length_c   1.000
_cell.angle_alpha   90.00
_cell.angle_beta   90.00
_cell.angle_gamma   90.00
#
_symmetry.space_group_name_H-M   'P 1'
#
loop_
_entity.id
_entity.type
_entity.pdbx_description
1 polymer ?
#
loop_
_entity_poly.entity_id
_entity_poly.type
_entity_poly.pdbx_seq_one_letter_code
_entity_poly.pdbx_strand_id
1 'polypeptide(L)' 'MIASELEQPMHRVLRVLATRPAIRPAALAGRVRLYDRRAIEQVRLELAAIDRHRGDTGSEGGAA' A
#
# COMPACT_ATOMS: atom_id res chain seq x y z
N MET A 1 2.35 12.62 -6.09
CA MET A 1 1.25 11.91 -5.39
C MET A 1 1.80 10.65 -4.76
N ILE A 2 1.27 10.17 -3.63
CA ILE A 2 1.80 9.00 -2.89
C ILE A 2 1.98 7.74 -3.75
N ALA A 3 1.08 7.50 -4.73
CA ALA A 3 1.19 6.37 -5.65
C ALA A 3 2.45 6.44 -6.54
N SER A 4 2.85 7.64 -6.98
CA SER A 4 4.07 7.84 -7.78
C SER A 4 5.32 7.60 -6.95
N GLU A 5 5.34 8.06 -5.70
CA GLU A 5 6.45 7.84 -4.75
C GLU A 5 6.63 6.36 -4.39
N LEU A 6 5.53 5.60 -4.41
CA LEU A 6 5.52 4.18 -4.13
C LEU A 6 5.78 3.33 -5.39
N GLU A 7 5.78 3.92 -6.58
CA GLU A 7 5.85 3.22 -7.87
C GLU A 7 4.77 2.13 -8.01
N GLN A 8 3.58 2.39 -7.44
CA GLN A 8 2.49 1.40 -7.36
C GLN A 8 1.15 1.98 -7.83
N PRO A 9 0.25 1.12 -8.36
CA PRO A 9 -1.06 1.58 -8.81
C PRO A 9 -1.89 2.18 -7.69
N MET A 10 -2.63 3.26 -7.98
CA MET A 10 -3.46 3.98 -6.99
C MET A 10 -4.46 3.06 -6.28
N HIS A 11 -5.13 2.16 -7.02
CA HIS A 11 -6.11 1.23 -6.45
C HIS A 11 -5.48 0.29 -5.40
N ARG A 12 -4.21 -0.08 -5.59
CA ARG A 12 -3.47 -0.96 -4.67
C ARG A 12 -3.11 -0.21 -3.39
N VAL A 13 -2.64 1.03 -3.52
CA VAL A 13 -2.36 1.92 -2.39
C VAL A 13 -3.64 2.21 -1.60
N LEU A 14 -4.75 2.50 -2.27
CA LEU A 14 -6.05 2.73 -1.62
C LEU A 14 -6.53 1.50 -0.84
N ARG A 15 -6.34 0.28 -1.38
CA ARG A 15 -6.68 -0.95 -0.66
C ARG A 15 -5.89 -1.06 0.64
N VAL A 16 -4.59 -0.80 0.62
CA VAL A 16 -3.75 -0.82 1.84
C VAL A 16 -4.24 0.23 2.84
N LEU A 17 -4.41 1.47 2.40
CA LEU A 17 -4.89 2.55 3.28
C LEU A 17 -6.28 2.27 3.88
N ALA A 18 -7.17 1.61 3.13
CA ALA A 18 -8.50 1.23 3.60
C ALA A 18 -8.48 0.09 4.64
N THR A 19 -7.51 -0.81 4.54
CA THR A 19 -7.43 -2.01 5.38
C THR A 19 -6.50 -1.82 6.58
N ARG A 20 -5.64 -0.79 6.56
CA ARG A 20 -4.65 -0.48 7.62
C ARG A 20 -4.96 0.89 8.22
N PRO A 21 -5.92 1.00 9.14
CA PRO A 21 -6.35 2.28 9.73
C PRO A 21 -5.28 2.94 10.62
N ALA A 22 -4.19 2.22 10.93
CA ALA A 22 -3.02 2.76 11.62
C ALA A 22 -2.25 3.78 10.77
N ILE A 23 -2.31 3.68 9.44
CA ILE A 23 -1.63 4.60 8.52
C ILE A 23 -2.53 5.82 8.31
N ARG A 24 -2.29 6.87 9.09
CA ARG A 24 -3.09 8.10 9.04
C ARG A 24 -2.40 9.19 8.22
N PRO A 25 -3.16 10.04 7.52
CA PRO A 25 -2.59 11.22 6.88
C PRO A 25 -2.04 12.16 7.96
N ALA A 26 -0.86 12.73 7.69
CA ALA A 26 -0.21 13.70 8.55
C ALA A 26 -0.91 15.07 8.50
N ALA A 27 -1.49 15.41 7.35
CA ALA A 27 -2.24 16.64 7.17
C ALA A 27 -3.31 16.51 6.06
N LEU A 28 -4.24 17.46 6.04
CA LEU A 28 -5.21 17.65 4.98
C LEU A 28 -4.96 19.02 4.34
N ALA A 29 -4.69 19.03 3.04
CA ALA A 29 -4.61 20.25 2.24
C ALA A 29 -5.87 20.33 1.36
N GLY A 30 -6.92 20.96 1.90
CA GLY A 30 -8.25 20.96 1.28
C GLY A 30 -8.81 19.54 1.16
N ARG A 31 -8.90 19.03 -0.07
CA ARG A 31 -9.37 17.65 -0.36
C ARG A 31 -8.24 16.62 -0.48
N VAL A 32 -6.98 17.05 -0.39
CA VAL A 32 -5.81 16.18 -0.58
C VAL A 32 -5.29 15.72 0.78
N ARG A 33 -5.12 14.41 0.92
CA ARG A 33 -4.45 13.79 2.08
C ARG A 33 -2.94 13.84 1.89
N LEU A 34 -2.24 14.46 2.82
CA LEU A 34 -0.78 14.50 2.87
C LEU A 34 -0.28 13.42 3.83
N TYR A 35 0.68 12.64 3.37
CA TYR A 35 1.32 11.58 4.15
C TYR A 35 2.77 11.97 4.39
N ASP A 36 3.23 11.78 5.62
CA ASP A 36 4.62 11.97 5.95
C ASP A 36 5.46 10.78 5.45
N ARG A 37 6.78 10.94 5.49
CA ARG A 37 7.70 9.91 5.02
C ARG A 37 7.54 8.60 5.78
N ARG A 38 7.19 8.63 7.06
CA ARG A 38 6.96 7.41 7.85
C ARG A 38 5.71 6.66 7.39
N ALA A 39 4.61 7.36 7.12
CA ALA A 39 3.42 6.72 6.56
C ALA A 39 3.70 6.09 5.18
N ILE A 40 4.50 6.76 4.33
CA ILE A 40 4.91 6.21 3.04
C ILE A 40 5.70 4.90 3.24
N GLU A 41 6.65 4.88 4.17
CA GLU A 41 7.45 3.68 4.47
C GLU A 41 6.56 2.53 4.98
N GLN A 42 5.59 2.82 5.85
CA GLN A 42 4.63 1.81 6.32
C GLN A 42 3.82 1.21 5.18
N VAL A 43 3.35 2.03 4.23
CA VAL A 43 2.64 1.52 3.05
C VAL A 43 3.56 0.63 2.21
N ARG A 44 4.85 0.96 2.04
CA ARG A 44 5.82 0.09 1.34
C ARG A 44 5.95 -1.29 1.99
N LEU A 45 6.10 -1.32 3.32
CA LEU A 45 6.23 -2.58 4.07
C LEU A 45 4.97 -3.45 3.94
N GLU A 46 3.79 -2.85 4.03
CA GLU A 46 2.52 -3.54 3.85
C GLU A 46 2.36 -4.13 2.44
N LEU A 47 2.73 -3.38 1.40
CA LEU A 47 2.70 -3.85 0.02
C LEU A 47 3.64 -5.03 -0.19
N ALA A 48 4.86 -4.97 0.36
CA ALA A 48 5.81 -6.08 0.32
C ALA A 48 5.30 -7.32 1.07
N ALA A 49 4.61 -7.13 2.19
CA ALA A 49 4.01 -8.24 2.94
C ALA A 49 2.89 -8.91 2.15
N ILE A 50 2.02 -8.13 1.50
CA ILE A 50 0.96 -8.65 0.62
C ILE A 50 1.55 -9.43 -0.56
N ASP A 51 2.59 -8.90 -1.20
CA ASP A 51 3.25 -9.59 -2.31
C ASP A 51 3.88 -10.91 -1.88
N ARG A 52 4.51 -10.94 -0.69
CA ARG A 52 5.04 -12.17 -0.10
C ARG A 52 3.95 -13.21 0.14
N HIS A 53 2.83 -12.80 0.75
CA HIS A 53 1.70 -13.71 0.97
C HIS A 53 1.09 -14.23 -0.33
N ARG A 54 1.04 -13.40 -1.38
CA ARG A 54 0.52 -13.81 -2.69
C ARG A 54 1.46 -14.78 -3.41
N GLY A 55 2.78 -14.60 -3.27
CA GLY A 55 3.77 -15.54 -3.79
C GLY A 55 3.66 -16.92 -3.14
N ASP A 56 3.37 -16.96 -1.84
CA ASP A 56 3.21 -18.19 -1.07
C ASP A 56 1.94 -18.97 -1.47
N THR A 57 0.81 -18.26 -1.70
CA THR A 57 -0.43 -18.89 -2.20
C THR A 57 -0.37 -19.25 -3.69
N GLY A 58 0.55 -18.64 -4.45
CA GLY A 58 0.68 -18.85 -5.90
C GLY A 58 1.50 -20.07 -6.30
N SER A 59 2.17 -20.76 -5.37
CA SER A 59 3.02 -21.91 -5.70
C SER A 59 2.30 -23.26 -5.75
N GLU A 60 0.98 -23.32 -5.48
CA GLU A 60 0.20 -24.57 -5.50
C GLU A 60 -0.92 -24.61 -6.57
N GLY A 61 -0.95 -23.67 -7.52
CA GLY A 61 -2.10 -23.49 -8.43
C GLY A 61 -1.81 -23.40 -9.93
N GLY A 62 -0.72 -24.00 -10.43
CA GLY A 62 -0.30 -23.85 -11.82
C GLY A 62 0.38 -25.06 -12.44
N ALA A 63 -0.33 -26.20 -12.51
CA ALA A 63 -0.03 -27.29 -13.44
C ALA A 63 -1.36 -27.89 -13.91
N ALA A 64 -1.77 -27.52 -15.12
CA ALA A 64 -2.82 -28.16 -15.90
C ALA A 64 -2.26 -28.39 -17.31
#